data_AF-A0A950RKS3-F1
#
_entry.id   AF-A0A950RKS3-F1
#
_cell.length_a   1.000
_cell.length_b   1.000
_cell.length_c   1.000
_cell.angle_alpha   90.00
_cell.angle_beta   90.00
_cell.angle_gamma   90.00
#
_symmetry.space_group_name_H-M   'P 1'
#
loop_
_entity.id
_entity.type
_entity.pdbx_description
1 polymer ?
#
loop_
_entity_poly.entity_id
_entity_poly.type
_entity_poly.pdbx_seq_one_letter_code
_entity_poly.pdbx_strand_id
1 'polypeptide(L)' 'MPPPWVYEGTDAVLVLYNGVTRATRIAKLAPGTLIRVEVIGKLPKAFGREPKIGDLLP' A
#
# COMPACT_ATOMS: atom_id res chain seq x y z
N MET A 1 -9.50 -12.05 -6.78
CA MET A 1 -8.73 -10.91 -7.32
C MET A 1 -7.30 -11.06 -6.82
N PRO A 2 -6.28 -10.96 -7.67
CA PRO A 2 -4.89 -11.14 -7.24
C PRO A 2 -4.50 -10.06 -6.21
N PRO A 3 -3.70 -10.43 -5.20
CA PRO A 3 -3.22 -9.48 -4.20
C PRO A 3 -2.39 -8.38 -4.88
N PRO A 4 -2.46 -7.12 -4.43
CA PRO A 4 -1.54 -6.08 -4.85
C PRO A 4 -0.09 -6.43 -4.47
N TRP A 5 0.86 -5.87 -5.20
CA TRP A 5 2.29 -6.05 -4.92
C TRP A 5 2.84 -4.84 -4.19
N VAL A 6 3.64 -5.12 -3.17
CA VAL A 6 4.28 -4.11 -2.34
C VAL A 6 5.78 -4.39 -2.19
N TYR A 7 6.54 -3.33 -1.97
CA TYR A 7 7.87 -3.42 -1.38
C TYR A 7 7.79 -3.06 0.11
N GLU A 8 8.70 -3.62 0.91
CA GLU A 8 8.85 -3.25 2.32
C GLU A 8 10.02 -2.26 2.50
N GLY A 9 9.76 -1.11 3.11
CA GLY A 9 10.78 -0.14 3.50
C GLY A 9 11.58 -0.58 4.73
N THR A 10 12.68 0.11 5.02
CA THR A 10 13.52 -0.18 6.21
C THR A 10 12.80 0.04 7.54
N ASP A 11 11.70 0.77 7.51
CA ASP A 11 10.79 1.08 8.63
C ASP A 11 9.54 0.18 8.64
N ALA A 12 9.57 -0.96 7.93
CA ALA A 12 8.47 -1.91 7.78
C ALA A 12 7.20 -1.33 7.10
N VAL A 13 7.29 -0.14 6.51
CA VAL A 13 6.20 0.45 5.73
C VAL A 13 6.07 -0.27 4.40
N LEU A 14 4.84 -0.62 4.03
CA LEU A 14 4.53 -1.27 2.76
C LEU A 14 4.25 -0.21 1.68
N VAL A 15 5.07 -0.20 0.64
CA VAL A 15 4.98 0.70 -0.51
C VAL A 15 4.33 -0.01 -1.68
N LEU A 16 3.17 0.47 -2.09
CA LEU A 16 2.40 -0.14 -3.18
C LEU A 16 3.06 0.11 -4.54
N TYR A 17 3.28 -0.97 -5.30
CA TYR A 17 3.91 -0.91 -6.62
C TYR A 17 2.98 -1.39 -7.74
N ASN A 18 2.11 -2.37 -7.46
CA ASN A 18 1.03 -2.79 -8.36
C ASN A 18 -0.31 -2.74 -7.63
N GLY A 19 -1.36 -2.35 -8.34
CA GLY A 19 -2.73 -2.43 -7.83
C GLY A 19 -3.23 -1.15 -7.18
N VAL A 20 -2.66 0.01 -7.54
CA VAL A 20 -3.08 1.33 -7.05
C VAL A 20 -4.60 1.50 -7.13
N THR A 21 -5.23 1.27 -8.28
CA THR A 21 -6.70 1.37 -8.43
C THR A 21 -7.46 0.49 -7.45
N ARG A 22 -6.96 -0.72 -7.15
CA ARG A 22 -7.61 -1.64 -6.22
C ARG A 22 -7.47 -1.15 -4.78
N ALA A 23 -6.27 -0.74 -4.39
CA ALA A 23 -6.00 -0.22 -3.05
C ALA A 23 -6.78 1.08 -2.79
N THR A 24 -6.78 2.02 -3.74
CA THR A 24 -7.58 3.25 -3.68
C THR A 24 -9.07 2.94 -3.57
N ARG A 25 -9.57 1.96 -4.34
CA ARG A 25 -10.98 1.56 -4.28
C ARG A 25 -11.35 0.98 -2.91
N ILE A 26 -10.50 0.13 -2.31
CA ILE A 26 -10.73 -0.40 -0.96
C ILE A 26 -10.68 0.72 0.08
N ALA A 27 -9.67 1.59 0.02
CA ALA A 27 -9.54 2.72 0.93
C ALA A 27 -10.77 3.64 0.88
N LYS A 28 -11.35 3.84 -0.31
CA LYS A 28 -12.55 4.66 -0.52
C LYS A 28 -13.85 3.96 -0.09
N LEU A 29 -14.04 2.70 -0.49
CA LEU A 29 -15.33 2.01 -0.33
C LEU A 29 -15.44 1.22 0.97
N ALA A 30 -14.33 0.88 1.61
CA ALA A 30 -14.29 0.07 2.82
C ALA A 30 -13.14 0.51 3.75
N PRO A 31 -13.14 1.77 4.23
CA PRO A 31 -12.08 2.30 5.09
C PRO A 31 -11.88 1.43 6.35
N GLY A 32 -10.62 1.21 6.73
CA GLY A 32 -10.25 0.33 7.85
C GLY A 32 -10.18 -1.16 7.50
N THR A 33 -10.64 -1.57 6.31
CA THR A 33 -10.54 -2.97 5.87
C THR A 33 -9.11 -3.31 5.46
N LEU A 34 -8.56 -4.39 6.03
CA LEU A 34 -7.27 -4.93 5.62
C LEU A 34 -7.41 -5.84 4.40
N ILE A 35 -6.46 -5.74 3.48
CA ILE A 35 -6.35 -6.62 2.31
C ILE A 35 -5.01 -7.35 2.32
N ARG A 36 -4.98 -8.55 1.75
CA ARG A 36 -3.72 -9.27 1.55
C ARG A 36 -2.93 -8.61 0.42
N VAL A 37 -1.62 -8.52 0.62
CA VAL A 37 -0.65 -8.05 -0.38
C VAL A 37 0.48 -9.07 -0.49
N GLU A 38 1.20 -9.03 -1.60
CA GLU A 38 2.41 -9.82 -1.81
C GLU A 38 3.62 -8.91 -1.72
N VAL A 39 4.56 -9.25 -0.83
CA VAL A 39 5.82 -8.51 -0.68
C VAL A 39 6.81 -9.06 -1.70
N ILE A 40 7.15 -8.25 -2.70
CA ILE A 40 8.00 -8.67 -3.82
C ILE A 40 9.47 -8.24 -3.67
N GLY A 41 9.79 -7.52 -2.59
CA GLY A 41 11.15 -7.08 -2.31
C GLY A 41 11.24 -6.08 -1.16
N LYS A 42 12.46 -5.65 -0.87
CA LYS A 42 12.76 -4.63 0.14
C LYS A 42 13.39 -3.40 -0.50
N LEU A 43 13.09 -2.23 0.04
CA LEU A 43 13.67 -0.97 -0.38
C LEU A 43 14.72 -0.49 0.64
N PRO A 44 15.83 0.13 0.20
CA PRO A 44 16.93 0.52 1.07
C PRO A 44 16.67 1.83 1.83
N LYS A 45 15.42 2.28 1.95
CA LYS A 45 15.05 3.53 2.63
C LYS A 45 13.70 3.41 3.36
N ALA A 46 13.48 4.32 4.30
CA ALA A 46 12.22 4.48 5.03
C ALA A 46 11.19 5.29 4.22
N PHE A 47 9.91 5.03 4.44
CA PHE A 47 8.80 5.66 3.71
C PHE A 47 7.66 6.17 4.62
N GLY A 48 7.78 6.08 5.94
CA GLY A 48 6.73 6.48 6.87
C GLY A 48 6.37 7.97 6.89
N ARG A 49 7.11 8.81 6.16
CA ARG A 49 6.79 10.24 5.95
C ARG A 49 5.96 10.51 4.69
N GLU A 50 5.84 9.53 3.80
CA GLU A 50 5.02 9.65 2.60
C GLU A 50 3.53 9.57 2.95
N PRO A 51 2.65 10.26 2.20
CA PRO A 51 1.21 10.15 2.41
C PRO A 51 0.72 8.73 2.14
N LYS A 52 -0.24 8.27 2.94
CA LYS A 52 -0.94 7.00 2.68
C LYS A 52 -1.97 7.20 1.59
N ILE A 53 -2.34 6.11 0.92
CA ILE A 53 -3.39 6.12 -0.12
C ILE A 53 -4.70 6.74 0.39
N GLY A 54 -5.06 6.46 1.65
CA GLY A 54 -6.25 7.02 2.30
C GLY A 54 -6.18 8.53 2.53
N ASP A 55 -4.98 9.08 2.75
CA ASP A 55 -4.75 10.52 2.97
C ASP A 55 -4.93 11.33 1.67
N LEU A 56 -4.91 10.66 0.52
CA LEU A 56 -4.99 11.26 -0.82
C LEU A 56 -6.35 11.05 -1.50
N LEU A 57 -7.34 10.52 -0.78
CA LEU A 57 -8.69 10.37 -1.31
C LEU A 57 -9.43 11.73 -1.34
N PRO A 58 -10.26 11.99 -2.37
CA PRO A 58 -11.14 13.17 -2.40
C PRO A 58 -12.35 13.03 -1.49
#